data_AF-A0A6A5WJU4-F1
#
_entry.id   AF-A0A6A5WJU4-F1
#
_cell.length_a   1.000
_cell.length_b   1.000
_cell.length_c   1.000
_cell.angle_alpha   90.00
_cell.angle_beta   90.00
_cell.angle_gamma   90.00
#
_symmetry.space_group_name_H-M   'P 1'
#
loop_
_entity.id
_entity.type
_entity.pdbx_description
1 polymer ?
#
loop_
_entity_poly.entity_id
_entity_poly.type
_entity_poly.pdbx_seq_one_letter_code
_entity_poly.pdbx_strand_id
1 'polypeptide(L)'
;MEVLGATASIIAILHVTHRVTTYCLDIHSTIKRARPQITRVLNEVNSLRTILEGLACLDDGDDSSSSLVHLKAILSPGGLFDGCSSQLKELEAELGKFASSKTKSDHKVIMWALKEKDINACLERILRVNQSLQSALNLDQTHVLLFSLAYAALLTDFNIRALLLQARTQALQLSSAVEQDSASMLTSRT
;
A
#
# COMPACT_ATOMS: atom_id res chain seq x y z
N MET A 1 -13.53 -15.94 5.10
CA MET A 1 -12.81 -16.74 4.09
C MET A 1 -12.32 -15.81 2.99
N GLU A 2 -11.46 -14.81 3.25
CA GLU A 2 -11.17 -13.76 2.23
C GLU A 2 -9.77 -13.14 2.33
N VAL A 3 -8.87 -13.71 3.13
CA VAL A 3 -7.46 -13.27 3.26
C VAL A 3 -6.60 -14.11 2.31
N LEU A 4 -6.78 -15.43 2.38
CA LEU A 4 -6.19 -16.41 1.43
C LEU A 4 -6.51 -16.13 -0.05
N GLY A 5 -7.70 -15.59 -0.36
CA GLY A 5 -8.09 -15.28 -1.74
C GLY A 5 -7.31 -14.10 -2.33
N ALA A 6 -7.01 -13.10 -1.50
CA ALA A 6 -6.20 -11.95 -1.88
C ALA A 6 -4.75 -12.37 -2.11
N THR A 7 -4.15 -13.11 -1.18
CA THR A 7 -2.77 -13.56 -1.28
C THR A 7 -2.55 -14.55 -2.42
N ALA A 8 -3.47 -15.48 -2.65
CA ALA A 8 -3.41 -16.37 -3.82
C ALA A 8 -3.46 -15.58 -5.15
N SER A 9 -4.28 -14.53 -5.21
CA SER A 9 -4.37 -13.65 -6.39
C SER A 9 -3.09 -12.84 -6.59
N ILE A 10 -2.52 -12.29 -5.51
CA ILE A 10 -1.23 -11.56 -5.52
C ILE A 10 -0.12 -12.48 -6.03
N ILE A 11 -0.02 -13.70 -5.48
CA ILE A 11 0.96 -14.72 -5.89
C ILE A 11 0.79 -15.10 -7.37
N ALA A 12 -0.46 -15.25 -7.84
CA ALA A 12 -0.73 -15.56 -9.24
C ALA A 12 -0.23 -14.46 -10.18
N ILE A 13 -0.44 -13.18 -9.84
CA ILE A 13 0.11 -12.06 -10.61
C ILE A 13 1.64 -12.06 -10.53
N LEU A 14 2.22 -12.28 -9.35
CA LEU A 14 3.69 -12.37 -9.18
C LEU A 14 4.32 -13.41 -10.10
N HIS A 15 3.66 -14.56 -10.25
CA HIS A 15 4.11 -15.64 -11.10
C HIS A 15 4.10 -15.25 -12.59
N VAL A 16 3.04 -14.58 -13.06
CA VAL A 16 2.95 -14.07 -14.43
C VAL A 16 3.97 -12.96 -14.68
N THR A 17 4.15 -12.03 -13.74
CA THR A 17 5.17 -10.98 -13.75
C THR A 17 6.57 -11.57 -13.93
N HIS A 18 6.89 -12.65 -13.21
CA HIS A 18 8.16 -13.35 -13.34
C HIS A 18 8.36 -13.95 -14.75
N ARG A 19 7.32 -14.53 -15.35
CA ARG A 19 7.38 -15.08 -16.72
C ARG A 19 7.59 -13.97 -17.76
N VAL A 20 6.90 -12.84 -17.62
CA VAL A 20 7.10 -11.62 -18.45
C VAL A 20 8.55 -11.14 -18.36
N THR A 21 9.10 -11.00 -17.15
CA THR A 21 10.52 -10.64 -16.94
C THR A 21 11.45 -11.60 -17.66
N THR A 22 11.20 -12.91 -17.55
CA THR A 22 12.02 -13.93 -18.21
C THR A 22 12.02 -13.77 -19.73
N TYR A 23 10.84 -13.58 -20.35
CA TYR A 23 10.75 -13.35 -21.79
C TYR A 23 11.41 -12.04 -22.22
N CYS A 24 11.23 -10.96 -21.46
CA CYS A 24 11.91 -9.70 -21.74
C CYS A 24 13.44 -9.84 -21.72
N LEU A 25 14.00 -10.59 -20.77
CA LEU A 25 15.44 -10.84 -20.70
C LEU A 25 15.95 -11.66 -21.91
N ASP A 26 15.21 -12.70 -22.32
CA ASP A 26 15.54 -13.52 -23.49
C ASP A 26 15.54 -12.70 -24.80
N ILE A 27 14.52 -11.84 -24.95
CA ILE A 27 14.42 -10.90 -26.08
C ILE A 27 15.55 -9.86 -26.03
N HIS A 28 15.89 -9.35 -24.85
CA HIS A 28 16.96 -8.37 -24.65
C HIS A 28 18.35 -8.92 -25.02
N SER A 29 18.62 -10.19 -24.73
CA SER A 29 19.84 -10.86 -25.18
C SER A 29 19.89 -11.05 -26.69
N THR A 30 18.73 -11.22 -27.34
CA THR A 30 18.63 -11.57 -28.75
C THR A 30 18.58 -10.34 -29.69
N ILE A 31 18.03 -9.21 -29.24
CA ILE A 31 17.75 -8.05 -30.09
C ILE A 31 18.37 -6.77 -29.53
N LYS A 32 19.46 -6.30 -30.14
CA LYS A 32 20.16 -5.06 -29.73
C LYS A 32 19.34 -3.77 -29.93
N ARG A 33 18.43 -3.73 -30.90
CA ARG A 33 17.72 -2.50 -31.31
C ARG A 33 16.48 -2.17 -30.49
N ALA A 34 15.89 -3.17 -29.81
CA ALA A 34 14.69 -3.03 -28.98
C ALA A 34 14.98 -2.85 -27.48
N ARG A 35 16.27 -2.81 -27.10
CA ARG A 35 16.74 -2.76 -25.71
C ARG A 35 16.09 -1.67 -24.84
N PRO A 36 16.02 -0.38 -25.22
CA PRO A 36 15.48 0.66 -24.34
C PRO A 36 14.01 0.44 -23.99
N GLN A 37 13.22 -0.12 -24.91
CA GLN A 37 11.81 -0.41 -24.70
C GLN A 37 11.63 -1.62 -23.78
N ILE A 38 12.43 -2.66 -24.00
CA ILE A 38 12.45 -3.85 -23.13
C ILE A 38 12.88 -3.48 -21.71
N THR A 39 13.86 -2.60 -21.56
CA THR A 39 14.26 -2.05 -20.26
C THR A 39 13.12 -1.31 -19.57
N ARG A 40 12.31 -0.54 -20.32
CA ARG A 40 11.12 0.13 -19.76
C ARG A 40 10.09 -0.89 -19.25
N VAL A 41 9.84 -1.95 -20.01
CA VAL A 41 8.94 -3.04 -19.59
C VAL A 41 9.47 -3.72 -18.32
N LEU A 42 10.76 -4.05 -18.28
CA LEU A 42 11.42 -4.63 -17.11
C LEU A 42 11.30 -3.75 -15.86
N ASN A 43 11.54 -2.45 -16.00
CA ASN A 43 11.44 -1.51 -14.87
C ASN A 43 10.01 -1.46 -14.31
N GLU A 44 9.00 -1.44 -15.18
CA GLU A 44 7.61 -1.37 -14.74
C GLU A 44 7.14 -2.68 -14.08
N VAL A 45 7.48 -3.81 -14.70
CA VAL A 45 7.16 -5.15 -14.20
C VAL A 45 7.84 -5.39 -12.85
N ASN A 46 9.07 -4.90 -12.65
CA ASN A 46 9.75 -4.94 -11.36
C ASN A 46 9.11 -4.00 -10.32
N SER A 47 8.68 -2.80 -10.71
CA SER A 47 7.95 -1.88 -9.82
C SER A 47 6.68 -2.53 -9.28
N LEU A 48 5.89 -3.16 -10.16
CA LEU A 48 4.71 -3.92 -9.78
C LEU A 48 5.06 -5.08 -8.85
N ARG A 49 6.13 -5.83 -9.15
CA ARG A 49 6.60 -6.95 -8.32
C ARG A 49 6.89 -6.51 -6.89
N THR A 50 7.67 -5.45 -6.70
CA THR A 50 8.04 -4.94 -5.37
C THR A 50 6.82 -4.61 -4.52
N ILE A 51 5.79 -4.03 -5.14
CA ILE A 51 4.56 -3.63 -4.44
C ILE A 51 3.73 -4.86 -4.09
N LEU A 52 3.59 -5.81 -5.01
CA LEU A 52 2.89 -7.07 -4.77
C LEU A 52 3.59 -7.92 -3.69
N GLU A 53 4.93 -7.96 -3.66
CA GLU A 53 5.70 -8.60 -2.59
C GLU A 53 5.46 -7.92 -1.24
N GLY A 54 5.47 -6.58 -1.21
CA GLY A 54 5.12 -5.83 0.00
C GLY A 54 3.71 -6.13 0.50
N LEU A 55 2.74 -6.24 -0.40
CA LEU A 55 1.36 -6.60 -0.05
C LEU A 55 1.24 -8.05 0.45
N ALA A 56 1.96 -9.00 -0.14
CA ALA A 56 1.99 -10.39 0.33
C ALA A 56 2.54 -10.50 1.77
N CYS A 57 3.61 -9.74 2.09
CA CYS A 57 4.18 -9.73 3.44
C CYS A 57 3.25 -9.10 4.51
N LEU A 58 2.31 -8.25 4.12
CA LEU A 58 1.34 -7.64 5.04
C LEU A 58 0.20 -8.60 5.43
N ASP A 59 -0.01 -9.68 4.67
CA ASP A 59 -1.08 -10.65 4.91
C ASP A 59 -0.63 -11.79 5.86
N ASP A 60 0.66 -12.12 5.86
CA ASP A 60 1.27 -13.12 6.76
C ASP A 60 1.49 -12.61 8.20
N GLY A 61 1.25 -11.31 8.46
CA GLY A 61 1.52 -10.66 9.75
C GLY A 61 0.27 -10.27 10.53
N ASP A 62 -0.12 -11.12 11.47
CA ASP A 62 -0.98 -10.88 12.65
C ASP A 62 -2.43 -10.34 12.44
N ASP A 63 -3.34 -10.75 13.33
CA ASP A 63 -4.80 -10.54 13.28
C ASP A 63 -5.27 -9.07 13.36
N SER A 64 -4.36 -8.11 13.30
CA SER A 64 -4.64 -6.66 13.25
C SER A 64 -5.01 -6.15 11.84
N SER A 65 -5.02 -7.04 10.84
CA SER A 65 -5.35 -6.78 9.42
C SER A 65 -6.82 -6.42 9.13
N SER A 66 -7.60 -5.98 10.15
CA SER A 66 -8.93 -5.40 9.95
C SER A 66 -8.89 -4.00 9.32
N SER A 67 -7.70 -3.39 9.19
CA SER A 67 -7.54 -2.00 8.77
C SER A 67 -7.34 -1.76 7.27
N LEU A 68 -7.16 -2.82 6.47
CA LEU A 68 -6.91 -2.71 5.02
C LEU A 68 -8.22 -2.73 4.21
N VAL A 69 -9.17 -1.86 4.57
CA VAL A 69 -10.54 -1.87 4.01
C VAL A 69 -10.52 -1.47 2.53
N HIS A 70 -9.72 -0.46 2.16
CA HIS A 70 -9.64 0.00 0.78
C HIS A 70 -8.86 -1.00 -0.09
N LEU A 71 -7.81 -1.62 0.46
CA LEU A 71 -7.09 -2.68 -0.23
C LEU A 71 -7.99 -3.89 -0.50
N LYS A 72 -8.78 -4.34 0.49
CA LYS A 72 -9.75 -5.45 0.33
C LYS A 72 -10.78 -5.14 -0.76
N ALA A 73 -11.27 -3.91 -0.84
CA ALA A 73 -12.22 -3.52 -1.88
C ALA A 73 -11.63 -3.60 -3.31
N ILE A 74 -10.33 -3.32 -3.47
CA ILE A 74 -9.64 -3.45 -4.76
C ILE A 74 -9.36 -4.92 -5.12
N LEU A 75 -9.10 -5.75 -4.10
CA LEU A 75 -8.81 -7.18 -4.22
C LEU A 75 -10.07 -8.05 -4.36
N SER A 76 -11.26 -7.46 -4.27
CA SER A 76 -12.52 -8.17 -4.45
C SER A 76 -12.62 -8.86 -5.82
N PRO A 77 -13.24 -10.06 -5.88
CA PRO A 77 -13.45 -10.79 -7.13
C PRO A 77 -14.18 -9.94 -8.18
N GLY A 78 -13.72 -9.98 -9.44
CA GLY A 78 -14.27 -9.18 -10.55
C GLY A 78 -13.79 -7.72 -10.57
N GLY A 79 -12.88 -7.34 -9.68
CA GLY A 79 -12.33 -5.99 -9.56
C GLY A 79 -11.11 -5.71 -10.44
N LEU A 80 -10.35 -4.69 -10.04
CA LEU A 80 -9.15 -4.22 -10.74
C LEU A 80 -8.07 -5.32 -10.91
N PHE A 81 -8.06 -6.30 -10.00
CA PHE A 81 -7.07 -7.37 -9.93
C PHE A 81 -7.24 -8.43 -11.03
N ASP A 82 -8.47 -8.84 -11.32
CA ASP A 82 -8.76 -9.78 -12.42
C ASP A 82 -8.45 -9.15 -13.78
N GLY A 83 -8.73 -7.85 -13.93
CA GLY A 83 -8.34 -7.07 -15.10
C GLY A 83 -6.81 -7.04 -15.29
N CYS A 84 -6.06 -6.81 -14.21
CA CYS A 84 -4.60 -6.84 -14.23
C CYS A 84 -4.05 -8.22 -14.60
N SER A 85 -4.57 -9.29 -13.99
CA SER A 85 -4.15 -10.67 -14.29
C SER A 85 -4.40 -11.04 -15.75
N SER A 86 -5.56 -10.67 -16.31
CA SER A 86 -5.88 -10.90 -17.72
C SER A 86 -4.93 -10.15 -18.65
N GLN A 87 -4.64 -8.88 -18.36
CA GLN A 87 -3.73 -8.05 -19.14
C GLN A 87 -2.30 -8.59 -19.09
N LEU A 88 -1.85 -9.00 -17.91
CA LEU A 88 -0.51 -9.55 -17.74
C LEU A 88 -0.34 -10.89 -18.46
N LYS A 89 -1.38 -11.73 -18.50
CA LYS A 89 -1.43 -12.96 -19.31
C LYS A 89 -1.45 -12.69 -20.81
N GLU A 90 -2.16 -11.65 -21.24
CA GLU A 90 -2.15 -11.21 -22.64
C GLU A 90 -0.74 -10.78 -23.07
N LEU A 91 -0.08 -9.97 -22.24
CA LEU A 91 1.32 -9.56 -22.44
C LEU A 91 2.25 -10.76 -22.47
N GLU A 92 2.11 -11.68 -21.52
CA GLU A 92 2.87 -12.92 -21.46
C GLU A 92 2.73 -13.76 -22.73
N ALA A 93 1.50 -13.93 -23.22
CA ALA A 93 1.23 -14.71 -24.43
C ALA A 93 1.87 -14.06 -25.67
N GLU A 94 1.81 -12.74 -25.80
CA GLU A 94 2.44 -12.02 -26.90
C GLU A 94 3.98 -12.10 -26.84
N LEU A 95 4.56 -11.95 -25.65
CA LEU A 95 6.01 -12.11 -25.44
C LEU A 95 6.48 -13.55 -25.68
N GLY A 96 5.71 -14.54 -25.24
CA GLY A 96 6.02 -15.97 -25.43
C GLY A 96 6.02 -16.39 -26.90
N LYS A 97 5.04 -15.93 -27.69
CA LYS A 97 5.02 -16.14 -29.15
C LYS A 97 6.28 -15.59 -29.82
N PHE A 98 6.74 -14.44 -29.33
CA PHE A 98 7.89 -13.75 -29.88
C PHE A 98 9.23 -14.42 -29.51
N ALA A 99 9.37 -14.83 -28.24
CA ALA A 99 10.52 -15.57 -27.75
C ALA A 99 10.68 -16.91 -28.50
N SER A 100 9.58 -17.67 -28.63
CA SER A 100 9.60 -19.00 -29.25
C SER A 100 9.67 -18.99 -30.79
N SER A 101 9.50 -17.85 -31.46
CA SER A 101 9.51 -17.80 -32.92
C SER A 101 10.92 -18.04 -33.49
N LYS A 102 11.03 -18.89 -34.52
CA LYS A 102 12.28 -19.15 -35.27
C LYS A 102 12.59 -18.08 -36.33
N THR A 103 11.87 -16.96 -36.33
CA THR A 103 12.10 -15.86 -37.29
C THR A 103 13.45 -15.17 -37.08
N LYS A 104 14.06 -14.72 -38.18
CA LYS A 104 15.33 -13.98 -38.17
C LYS A 104 15.24 -12.72 -37.29
N SER A 105 16.35 -12.36 -36.65
CA SER A 105 16.45 -11.23 -35.69
C SER A 105 15.86 -9.92 -36.21
N ASP A 106 16.02 -9.61 -37.49
CA ASP A 106 15.53 -8.35 -38.08
C ASP A 106 14.01 -8.33 -38.25
N HIS A 107 13.39 -9.47 -38.55
CA HIS A 107 11.93 -9.59 -38.60
C HIS A 107 11.32 -9.56 -37.20
N LYS A 108 12.04 -10.09 -36.21
CA LYS A 108 11.69 -9.94 -34.81
C LYS A 108 11.68 -8.46 -34.38
N VAL A 109 12.67 -7.66 -34.76
CA VAL A 109 12.66 -6.20 -34.47
C VAL A 109 11.40 -5.51 -35.01
N ILE A 110 10.99 -5.84 -36.22
CA ILE A 110 9.81 -5.24 -36.86
C ILE A 110 8.51 -5.70 -36.19
N MET A 111 8.38 -7.01 -35.90
CA MET A 111 7.25 -7.53 -35.14
C MET A 111 7.16 -6.90 -33.75
N TRP A 112 8.30 -6.67 -33.09
CA TRP A 112 8.36 -6.00 -31.80
C TRP A 112 7.88 -4.55 -31.91
N ALA A 113 8.39 -3.78 -32.86
CA ALA A 113 7.97 -2.40 -33.09
C ALA A 113 6.46 -2.30 -33.42
N LEU A 114 5.90 -3.30 -34.11
CA LEU A 114 4.47 -3.36 -34.42
C LEU A 114 3.62 -3.67 -33.17
N LYS A 115 4.13 -4.48 -32.26
CA LYS A 115 3.46 -4.89 -31.02
C LYS A 115 3.73 -3.96 -29.83
N GLU A 116 4.73 -3.08 -29.94
CA GLU A 116 5.15 -2.16 -28.89
C GLU A 116 3.97 -1.31 -28.36
N LYS A 117 3.07 -0.89 -29.24
CA LYS A 117 1.90 -0.11 -28.86
C LYS A 117 0.93 -0.90 -27.98
N ASP A 118 0.69 -2.17 -28.30
CA ASP A 118 -0.20 -3.04 -27.52
C ASP A 118 0.43 -3.39 -26.17
N ILE A 119 1.75 -3.62 -26.16
CA ILE A 119 2.55 -3.85 -24.95
C ILE A 119 2.51 -2.61 -24.05
N ASN A 120 2.74 -1.41 -24.60
CA ASN A 120 2.69 -0.16 -23.85
C ASN A 120 1.28 0.13 -23.32
N ALA A 121 0.23 -0.12 -24.11
CA ALA A 121 -1.15 0.03 -23.65
C ALA A 121 -1.50 -0.98 -22.53
N CYS A 122 -0.99 -2.21 -22.62
CA CYS A 122 -1.09 -3.17 -21.54
C CYS A 122 -0.38 -2.69 -20.27
N LEU A 123 0.85 -2.19 -20.43
CA LEU A 123 1.69 -1.68 -19.36
C LEU A 123 1.09 -0.43 -18.69
N GLU A 124 0.46 0.47 -19.45
CA GLU A 124 -0.29 1.61 -18.90
C GLU A 124 -1.49 1.15 -18.05
N ARG A 125 -2.20 0.10 -18.47
CA ARG A 125 -3.31 -0.44 -17.69
C ARG A 125 -2.83 -1.07 -16.37
N ILE A 126 -1.69 -1.77 -16.41
CA ILE A 126 -1.00 -2.31 -15.23
C ILE A 126 -0.53 -1.18 -14.30
N LEU A 127 0.05 -0.13 -14.85
CA LEU A 127 0.47 1.07 -14.12
C LEU A 127 -0.69 1.72 -13.35
N ARG A 128 -1.87 1.83 -13.97
CA ARG A 128 -3.06 2.36 -13.31
C ARG A 128 -3.48 1.50 -12.13
N VAL A 129 -3.44 0.17 -12.29
CA VAL A 129 -3.73 -0.76 -11.19
C VAL A 129 -2.73 -0.56 -10.04
N ASN A 130 -1.46 -0.39 -10.39
CA ASN A 130 -0.40 -0.15 -9.42
C ASN A 130 -0.61 1.16 -8.64
N GLN A 131 -0.95 2.25 -9.34
CA GLN A 131 -1.27 3.54 -8.72
C GLN A 131 -2.49 3.46 -7.80
N SER A 132 -3.54 2.75 -8.22
CA SER A 132 -4.72 2.53 -7.39
C SER A 132 -4.40 1.73 -6.12
N LEU A 133 -3.54 0.70 -6.21
CA LEU A 133 -3.09 -0.07 -5.06
C LEU A 133 -2.28 0.78 -4.08
N GLN A 134 -1.31 1.55 -4.56
CA GLN A 134 -0.54 2.48 -3.72
C GLN A 134 -1.44 3.52 -3.04
N SER A 135 -2.42 4.07 -3.78
CA SER A 135 -3.36 5.03 -3.22
C SER A 135 -4.22 4.42 -2.12
N ALA A 136 -4.74 3.20 -2.32
CA ALA A 136 -5.53 2.51 -1.31
C ALA A 136 -4.72 2.18 -0.06
N LEU A 137 -3.48 1.72 -0.23
CA LEU A 137 -2.58 1.44 0.89
C LEU A 137 -2.28 2.73 1.69
N ASN A 138 -2.00 3.85 1.01
CA ASN A 138 -1.78 5.13 1.67
C ASN A 138 -3.03 5.61 2.42
N LEU A 139 -4.23 5.41 1.86
CA LEU A 139 -5.49 5.73 2.53
C LEU A 139 -5.68 4.88 3.79
N ASP A 140 -5.43 3.57 3.71
CA ASP A 140 -5.52 2.69 4.86
C ASP A 140 -4.50 3.07 5.95
N GLN A 141 -3.25 3.37 5.59
CA GLN A 141 -2.21 3.81 6.54
C GLN A 141 -2.54 5.16 7.19
N THR A 142 -2.98 6.14 6.40
CA THR A 142 -3.36 7.47 6.93
C THR A 142 -4.57 7.40 7.84
N HIS A 143 -5.54 6.53 7.55
CA HIS A 143 -6.68 6.30 8.42
C HIS A 143 -6.26 5.79 9.81
N VAL A 144 -5.34 4.82 9.87
CA VAL A 144 -4.78 4.33 11.16
C VAL A 144 -4.05 5.42 11.91
N LEU A 145 -3.20 6.19 11.22
CA LEU A 145 -2.44 7.28 11.84
C LEU A 145 -3.36 8.36 12.39
N LEU A 146 -4.40 8.76 11.65
CA LEU A 146 -5.38 9.74 12.10
C LEU A 146 -6.16 9.24 13.33
N PHE A 147 -6.56 7.98 13.34
CA PHE A 147 -7.25 7.39 14.49
C PHE A 147 -6.34 7.37 15.73
N SER A 148 -5.08 6.96 15.57
CA SER A 148 -4.08 6.97 16.64
C SER A 148 -3.81 8.38 17.19
N LEU A 149 -3.64 9.37 16.30
CA LEU A 149 -3.41 10.76 16.71
C LEU A 149 -4.63 11.36 17.40
N ALA A 150 -5.84 11.09 16.90
CA ALA A 150 -7.08 11.54 17.54
C ALA A 150 -7.24 10.94 18.94
N TYR A 151 -6.92 9.65 19.09
CA TYR A 151 -6.93 8.98 20.39
C TYR A 151 -5.90 9.60 21.36
N ALA A 152 -4.68 9.83 20.90
CA ALA A 152 -3.64 10.48 21.71
C ALA A 152 -4.06 11.90 22.13
N ALA A 153 -4.69 12.67 21.25
CA ALA A 153 -5.18 14.02 21.55
C ALA A 153 -6.34 14.02 22.57
N LEU A 154 -7.25 13.04 22.50
CA LEU A 154 -8.30 12.86 23.50
C LEU A 154 -7.73 12.50 24.87
N LEU A 155 -6.71 11.63 24.90
CA LEU A 155 -6.06 11.23 26.14
C LEU A 155 -5.33 12.41 26.81
N THR A 156 -4.66 13.25 26.03
CA THR A 156 -4.00 14.44 26.57
C THR A 156 -5.00 15.47 27.07
N ASP A 157 -6.11 15.72 26.34
CA ASP A 157 -7.17 16.63 26.81
C ASP A 157 -7.79 16.16 28.12
N PHE A 158 -8.09 14.87 28.22
CA PHE A 158 -8.61 14.26 29.46
C PHE A 158 -7.63 14.42 30.62
N ASN A 159 -6.35 14.10 30.41
CA ASN A 159 -5.32 14.21 31.43
C ASN A 159 -5.11 15.67 31.88
N ILE A 160 -5.12 16.63 30.96
CA ILE A 160 -4.99 18.06 31.27
C ILE A 160 -6.17 18.52 32.13
N ARG A 161 -7.41 18.16 31.76
CA ARG A 161 -8.61 18.51 32.55
C ARG A 161 -8.56 17.91 33.94
N ALA A 162 -8.14 16.65 34.07
CA ALA A 162 -8.01 15.99 35.36
C ALA A 162 -6.99 16.71 36.27
N LEU A 163 -5.82 17.07 35.73
CA LEU A 163 -4.79 17.82 36.46
C LEU A 163 -5.27 19.22 36.86
N LEU A 164 -5.98 19.93 35.98
CA LEU A 164 -6.55 21.25 36.31
C LEU A 164 -7.60 21.17 37.42
N LEU A 165 -8.46 20.14 37.41
CA LEU A 165 -9.44 19.92 38.47
C LEU A 165 -8.77 19.58 39.81
N GLN A 166 -7.71 18.77 39.78
CA GLN A 166 -6.94 18.45 40.97
C GLN A 166 -6.24 19.70 41.54
N ALA A 167 -5.59 20.52 40.70
CA ALA A 167 -4.97 21.76 41.14
C ALA A 167 -5.99 22.73 41.74
N ARG A 168 -7.17 22.86 41.12
CA ARG A 168 -8.25 23.72 41.63
C ARG A 168 -8.77 23.27 42.99
N THR A 169 -8.96 21.97 43.18
CA THR A 169 -9.44 21.42 44.46
C THR A 169 -8.41 21.62 45.57
N GLN A 170 -7.12 21.41 45.29
CA GLN A 170 -6.04 21.71 46.25
C GLN A 170 -5.99 23.19 46.65
N ALA A 171 -6.13 24.11 45.68
CA ALA A 171 -6.16 25.55 45.97
C ALA A 171 -7.32 25.95 46.88
N LEU A 172 -8.52 25.36 46.68
CA LEU A 172 -9.68 25.60 47.54
C LEU A 172 -9.47 25.07 48.96
N GLN A 173 -8.86 23.89 49.12
CA GLN A 173 -8.54 23.34 50.44
C GLN A 173 -7.57 24.25 51.21
N LEU A 174 -6.52 24.75 50.55
CA LEU A 174 -5.57 25.70 51.16
C LEU A 174 -6.25 27.02 51.56
N SER A 175 -7.12 27.56 50.69
CA SER A 175 -7.89 28.77 51.01
C SER A 175 -8.75 28.59 52.25
N SER A 176 -9.46 27.46 52.35
CA SER A 176 -10.30 27.16 53.52
C SER A 176 -9.47 26.95 54.79
N ALA A 177 -8.29 26.33 54.69
CA ALA A 177 -7.40 26.12 55.83
C ALA A 177 -6.86 27.45 56.38
N VAL A 178 -6.52 28.41 55.50
CA VAL A 178 -6.07 29.76 55.91
C VAL A 178 -7.19 30.55 56.58
N GLU A 179 -8.43 30.48 56.08
CA GLU A 179 -9.58 31.12 56.72
C GLU A 179 -9.89 30.53 58.11
N GLN A 180 -9.78 29.21 58.26
CA GLN A 180 -10.05 28.53 59.52
C GLN A 180 -8.98 28.81 60.59
N ASP A 181 -7.70 28.90 60.20
CA ASP A 181 -6.60 29.29 61.07
C ASP A 181 -6.76 30.76 61.54
N SER A 182 -7.12 31.66 60.62
CA SER A 182 -7.37 33.07 60.92
C SER A 182 -8.53 33.27 61.91
N ALA A 183 -9.62 32.50 61.76
CA ALA A 183 -10.76 32.53 62.68
C ALA A 183 -10.42 31.97 64.09
N SER A 184 -9.56 30.96 64.17
CA SER A 184 -9.09 30.40 65.44
C SER A 184 -8.19 31.36 66.22
N MET A 185 -7.35 32.15 65.53
CA MET A 185 -6.50 33.17 66.15
C MET A 185 -7.29 34.35 66.72
N LEU A 186 -8.42 34.73 66.10
CA LEU A 186 -9.27 35.81 66.59
C LEU A 186 -10.08 35.41 67.82
N THR A 187 -10.49 34.14 67.92
CA THR A 187 -11.27 33.62 69.07
C THR A 187 -10.41 33.30 70.29
N SER A 188 -9.11 33.04 70.12
CA SER A 188 -8.17 32.85 71.25
C SER A 188 -7.68 34.15 71.91
N ARG A 189 -8.02 35.32 71.35
CA ARG A 189 -7.59 36.65 71.84
C ARG A 189 -8.66 37.43 72.61
N THR A 190 -9.86 36.87 72.72
CA THR A 190 -10.98 37.35 73.57
C THR A 190 -11.07 36.53 74.84
#